data_AF-A0A662X3I6-F1
#
_entry.id   AF-A0A662X3I6-F1
#
_cell.length_a   1.000
_cell.length_b   1.000
_cell.length_c   1.000
_cell.angle_alpha   90.00
_cell.angle_beta   90.00
_cell.angle_gamma   90.00
#
_symmetry.space_group_name_H-M   'P 1'
#
loop_
_entity.id
_entity.type
_entity.pdbx_description
1 polymer ?
#
loop_
_entity_poly.entity_id
_entity_poly.type
_entity_poly.pdbx_seq_one_letter_code
_entity_poly.pdbx_strand_id
1 'polypeptide(L)'
;FSVNSITDGTYALGEVTVRVQEDSEEEKSSDEKHVNAQTGVTRDRQFVGHGANTDILVASATAYINAVNRLVAARVRALDEAKREAAKRVDA
;
A
#
# COMPACT_ATOMS: atom_id res chain seq x y z
N PHE A 1 -1.93 11.97 1.21
CA PHE A 1 -3.35 11.96 1.58
C PHE A 1 -4.06 12.98 0.69
N SER A 2 -5.19 12.62 0.10
CA SER A 2 -5.98 13.54 -0.73
C SER A 2 -7.46 13.26 -0.55
N VAL A 3 -8.26 14.33 -0.52
CA VAL A 3 -9.73 14.29 -0.39
C VAL A 3 -10.31 15.13 -1.51
N ASN A 4 -11.26 14.55 -2.26
CA ASN A 4 -11.98 15.21 -3.34
C ASN A 4 -13.48 15.04 -3.13
N SER A 5 -14.29 16.02 -3.53
CA SER A 5 -15.72 15.81 -3.70
C SER A 5 -16.01 15.28 -5.10
N ILE A 6 -16.86 14.26 -5.20
CA ILE A 6 -17.33 13.73 -6.50
C ILE A 6 -18.48 14.58 -7.05
N THR A 7 -19.22 15.22 -6.15
CA THR A 7 -20.43 16.00 -6.45
C THR A 7 -20.38 17.34 -5.71
N ASP A 8 -21.27 18.26 -6.08
CA ASP A 8 -21.43 19.54 -5.39
C ASP A 8 -22.49 19.46 -4.29
N GLY A 9 -22.48 20.43 -3.38
CA GLY A 9 -23.44 20.58 -2.30
C GLY A 9 -23.01 20.00 -0.95
N THR A 10 -23.84 20.26 0.06
CA THR A 10 -23.53 19.98 1.47
C THR A 10 -23.46 18.48 1.80
N TYR A 11 -24.14 17.64 1.02
CA TYR A 11 -24.17 16.19 1.19
C TYR A 11 -23.40 15.45 0.09
N ALA A 12 -22.36 16.10 -0.45
CA ALA A 12 -21.54 15.52 -1.49
C ALA A 12 -20.87 14.21 -1.04
N LEU A 13 -20.72 13.28 -1.98
CA LEU A 13 -19.91 12.09 -1.77
C LEU A 13 -18.41 12.48 -1.77
N GLY A 14 -17.72 12.25 -0.65
CA GLY A 14 -16.29 12.50 -0.50
C GLY A 14 -15.46 11.27 -0.88
N GLU A 15 -14.57 11.42 -1.84
CA GLU A 15 -13.53 10.46 -2.19
C GLU A 15 -12.25 10.75 -1.41
N VAL A 16 -11.70 9.72 -0.77
CA VAL A 16 -10.43 9.81 -0.04
C VAL A 16 -9.46 8.79 -0.60
N THR A 17 -8.26 9.27 -0.91
CA THR A 17 -7.12 8.42 -1.29
C THR A 17 -6.00 8.57 -0.26
N VAL A 18 -5.59 7.43 0.31
CA VAL A 18 -4.50 7.33 1.29
C VAL A 18 -3.36 6.52 0.70
N ARG A 19 -2.14 7.00 0.91
CA ARG A 19 -0.90 6.30 0.58
C ARG A 19 -0.17 6.01 1.88
N VAL A 20 0.15 4.75 2.13
CA VAL A 20 0.89 4.27 3.31
C VAL A 20 2.21 3.68 2.83
N GLN A 21 3.26 3.93 3.58
CA GLN A 21 4.59 3.37 3.39
C GLN A 21 5.00 2.69 4.70
N GLU A 22 5.70 1.57 4.61
CA GLU A 22 6.31 0.94 5.79
C GLU A 22 7.57 1.70 6.17
N ASP A 23 7.63 2.15 7.42
CA ASP A 23 8.78 2.80 8.01
C ASP A 23 9.58 1.71 8.74
N SER A 24 10.45 1.01 8.00
CA SER A 24 11.39 0.05 8.59
C SER A 24 12.80 0.59 8.45
N GLU A 25 13.53 0.63 9.57
CA GLU A 25 14.93 1.06 9.65
C GLU A 25 15.91 -0.01 9.13
N GLU A 26 15.42 -1.23 8.88
CA GLU A 26 16.20 -2.32 8.31
C GLU A 26 16.45 -2.08 6.81
N GLU A 27 17.64 -2.44 6.32
CA GLU A 27 17.95 -2.38 4.89
C GLU A 27 17.00 -3.30 4.11
N LYS A 28 15.90 -2.72 3.65
CA LYS A 28 14.90 -3.39 2.81
C LYS A 28 15.58 -4.06 1.64
N SER A 29 15.33 -5.37 1.50
CA SER A 29 15.89 -6.18 0.42
C SER A 29 15.61 -5.54 -0.95
N SER A 30 16.44 -5.84 -1.95
CA SER A 30 16.31 -5.28 -3.31
C SER A 30 14.91 -5.41 -3.92
N ASP A 31 14.11 -6.38 -3.47
CA ASP A 31 12.75 -6.63 -3.96
C ASP A 31 11.71 -5.65 -3.43
N GLU A 32 11.96 -4.97 -2.31
CA GLU A 32 11.02 -4.00 -1.70
C GLU A 32 11.24 -2.57 -2.19
N LYS A 33 12.32 -2.36 -2.94
CA LYS A 33 12.74 -1.10 -3.53
C LYS A 33 12.34 -1.08 -5.00
N HIS A 34 11.28 -0.34 -5.34
CA HIS A 34 10.92 -0.16 -6.74
C HIS A 34 11.92 0.79 -7.41
N VAL A 35 12.73 0.24 -8.31
CA VAL A 35 13.65 1.01 -9.16
C VAL A 35 12.93 1.40 -10.43
N ASN A 36 12.87 2.70 -10.71
CA ASN A 36 12.40 3.17 -12.00
C ASN A 36 13.49 2.90 -13.06
N ALA A 37 13.22 1.99 -13.99
CA ALA A 37 14.16 1.59 -15.04
C ALA A 37 14.67 2.75 -15.91
N GLN A 38 13.93 3.85 -16.02
CA GLN A 38 14.29 5.00 -16.86
C GLN A 38 15.12 6.06 -16.10
N THR A 39 14.95 6.19 -14.79
CA THR A 39 15.57 7.27 -14.01
C THR A 39 16.59 6.77 -12.99
N GLY A 40 16.63 5.46 -12.73
CA GLY A 40 17.47 4.85 -11.69
C GLY A 40 17.04 5.22 -10.26
N VAL A 41 16.01 6.04 -10.09
CA VAL A 41 15.53 6.47 -8.78
C VAL A 41 14.87 5.30 -8.09
N THR A 42 15.36 4.99 -6.90
CA THR A 42 14.81 3.97 -6.02
C THR A 42 13.85 4.61 -5.04
N ARG A 43 12.64 4.07 -4.91
CA ARG A 43 11.67 4.51 -3.91
C ARG A 43 11.16 3.31 -3.12
N ASP A 44 10.86 3.57 -1.86
CA ASP A 44 10.11 2.64 -1.04
C ASP A 44 8.76 2.32 -1.68
N ARG A 45 8.35 1.05 -1.54
CA ARG A 45 7.04 0.62 -1.98
C ARG A 45 5.95 1.34 -1.17
N GLN A 46 5.03 1.97 -1.90
CA GLN A 46 3.86 2.62 -1.31
C GLN A 46 2.59 1.83 -1.63
N PHE A 47 1.70 1.74 -0.65
CA PHE A 47 0.41 1.07 -0.75
C PHE A 47 -0.71 2.11 -0.77
N VAL A 48 -1.59 2.01 -1.75
CA VAL A 48 -2.68 2.97 -1.95
C VAL A 48 -4.00 2.34 -1.58
N GLY A 49 -4.79 3.04 -0.78
CA GLY A 49 -6.16 2.69 -0.43
C GLY A 49 -7.12 3.83 -0.76
N HIS A 50 -8.35 3.46 -1.10
CA HIS A 50 -9.41 4.37 -1.53
C HIS A 50 -10.65 4.14 -0.66
N GLY A 51 -11.42 5.19 -0.43
CA GLY A 51 -12.70 5.14 0.29
C GLY A 51 -13.60 6.27 -0.18
N ALA A 52 -14.90 5.99 -0.29
CA ALA A 52 -15.89 6.99 -0.69
C ALA A 52 -17.09 6.92 0.26
N ASN A 53 -17.43 8.04 0.88
CA ASN A 53 -18.55 8.15 1.81
C ASN A 53 -19.02 9.61 1.92
N THR A 54 -20.28 9.83 2.28
CA THR A 54 -20.80 11.17 2.60
C THR A 54 -20.18 11.71 3.89
N ASP A 55 -19.72 10.84 4.80
CA ASP A 55 -18.87 11.20 5.92
C ASP A 55 -17.38 11.00 5.57
N ILE A 56 -16.64 12.09 5.49
CA ILE A 56 -15.21 12.10 5.16
C ILE A 56 -14.35 11.30 6.16
N LEU A 57 -14.78 11.18 7.42
CA LEU A 57 -14.05 10.40 8.43
C LEU A 57 -14.20 8.91 8.16
N VAL A 58 -15.40 8.47 7.82
CA VAL A 58 -15.66 7.07 7.44
C VAL A 58 -14.95 6.73 6.12
N ALA A 59 -14.97 7.64 5.14
CA ALA A 59 -14.22 7.48 3.89
C ALA A 59 -12.71 7.35 4.16
N SER A 60 -12.16 8.19 5.06
CA SER A 60 -10.74 8.17 5.44
C SER A 60 -10.34 6.88 6.15
N ALA A 61 -11.15 6.42 7.11
CA ALA A 61 -10.92 5.16 7.80
C ALA A 61 -10.92 3.98 6.82
N THR A 62 -11.90 3.94 5.91
CA THR A 62 -12.00 2.91 4.86
C THR A 62 -10.78 2.93 3.95
N ALA A 63 -10.37 4.11 3.47
CA ALA A 63 -9.20 4.27 2.62
C ALA A 63 -7.91 3.83 3.32
N TYR A 64 -7.74 4.17 4.60
CA TYR A 64 -6.58 3.76 5.40
C TYR A 64 -6.53 2.24 5.59
N ILE A 65 -7.64 1.62 6.03
CA ILE A 65 -7.72 0.16 6.20
C ILE A 65 -7.46 -0.56 4.87
N ASN A 66 -7.99 -0.05 3.76
CA ASN A 66 -7.71 -0.61 2.43
C ASN A 66 -6.21 -0.53 2.07
N ALA A 67 -5.52 0.57 2.41
CA ALA A 67 -4.08 0.70 2.19
C ALA A 67 -3.28 -0.28 3.07
N VAL A 68 -3.63 -0.39 4.35
CA VAL A 68 -2.98 -1.28 5.32
C VAL A 68 -3.20 -2.75 4.95
N ASN A 69 -4.42 -3.15 4.55
CA ASN A 69 -4.69 -4.51 4.11
C ASN A 69 -3.83 -4.92 2.91
N ARG A 70 -3.61 -3.98 1.97
CA ARG A 70 -2.71 -4.20 0.82
C ARG A 70 -1.25 -4.34 1.24
N LEU A 71 -0.79 -3.55 2.22
CA LEU A 71 0.54 -3.65 2.80
C LEU A 71 0.74 -5.02 3.45
N VAL A 72 -0.16 -5.41 4.36
CA VAL A 72 -0.08 -6.70 5.08
C VAL A 72 -0.14 -7.86 4.09
N ALA A 73 -1.02 -7.81 3.09
CA ALA A 73 -1.11 -8.84 2.06
C ALA A 73 0.19 -8.98 1.24
N ALA A 74 0.86 -7.87 0.94
CA ALA A 74 2.15 -7.89 0.26
C ALA A 74 3.25 -8.52 1.14
N ARG A 75 3.26 -8.17 2.44
CA ARG A 75 4.19 -8.75 3.42
C ARG A 75 4.00 -10.26 3.57
N VAL A 76 2.76 -10.74 3.67
CA VAL A 76 2.46 -12.18 3.76
C VAL A 76 2.95 -12.93 2.51
N ARG A 77 2.74 -12.36 1.31
CA ARG A 77 3.23 -12.97 0.07
C ARG A 77 4.75 -13.08 0.03
N ALA A 78 5.46 -12.03 0.42
CA ALA A 78 6.93 -12.05 0.49
C ALA A 78 7.44 -13.13 1.45
N LEU A 79 6.79 -13.30 2.62
CA LEU A 79 7.13 -14.36 3.57
C LEU A 79 6.86 -15.76 3.02
N ASP A 80 5.76 -15.97 2.31
CA ASP A 80 5.43 -17.27 1.71
C ASP A 80 6.38 -17.63 0.56
N GLU A 81 6.81 -16.64 -0.23
CA GLU A 81 7.81 -16.80 -1.28
C GLU A 81 9.17 -17.19 -0.69
N ALA A 82 9.61 -16.51 0.37
CA ALA A 82 10.85 -16.86 1.08
C ALA A 82 10.81 -18.29 1.66
N LYS A 83 9.68 -18.71 2.24
CA LYS A 83 9.49 -20.09 2.74
C LYS A 83 9.58 -21.13 1.62
N ARG A 84 8.98 -20.84 0.46
CA ARG A 84 9.03 -21.74 -0.71
C ARG A 84 10.45 -21.86 -1.28
N GLU A 85 11.21 -20.77 -1.32
CA GLU A 85 12.62 -20.83 -1.71
C GLU A 85 13.45 -21.65 -0.74
N ALA A 86 13.25 -21.47 0.57
CA ALA A 86 13.96 -22.24 1.58
C ALA A 86 13.69 -23.75 1.44
N ALA A 87 12.43 -24.14 1.22
CA ALA A 87 12.07 -25.55 0.99
C ALA A 87 12.79 -26.13 -0.25
N LYS A 88 12.84 -25.40 -1.37
CA LYS A 88 13.55 -25.85 -2.58
C LYS A 88 15.05 -26.04 -2.39
N ARG A 89 15.68 -25.31 -1.47
CA ARG A 89 17.12 -25.44 -1.17
C ARG A 89 17.45 -26.63 -0.26
N VAL A 90 16.46 -27.19 0.44
CA VAL A 90 16.66 -28.36 1.32
C VAL A 90 16.55 -29.68 0.54
N ASP A 91 15.78 -29.67 -0.56
CA ASP A 91 15.57 -30.85 -1.41
C ASP A 91 16.63 -31.01 -2.54
N ALA A 92 17.62 -30.11 -2.60
CA ALA A 92 18.70 -30.09 -3.59
C ALA A 92 20.06 -30.43 -2.96
#